data_AF-A0A1G7J109-F1
#
_entry.id   AF-A0A1G7J109-F1
#
_cell.length_a   1.000
_cell.length_b   1.000
_cell.length_c   1.000
_cell.angle_alpha   90.00
_cell.angle_beta   90.00
_cell.angle_gamma   90.00
#
_symmetry.space_group_name_H-M   'P 1'
#
loop_
_entity.id
_entity.type
_entity.pdbx_description
1 polymer ?
#
loop_
_entity_poly.entity_id
_entity_poly.type
_entity_poly.pdbx_seq_one_letter_code
_entity_poly.pdbx_strand_id
1 'polypeptide(L)'
;MSSAANILAAPMLPCPQFAPKLPSQQPQRSSPERRRPSPSQGRALEILSHAIEYLVDSRLYETWDSPADANAVHMLMACSRAVFSDCEEVMNWQQRLQRTLIRRLHSVPNPTR
;
A
#
# COMPACT_ATOMS: atom_id res chain seq x y z
N MET A 1 61.00 -14.20 6.49
CA MET A 1 60.23 -13.98 7.74
C MET A 1 59.37 -12.75 7.52
N SER A 2 58.05 -12.93 7.52
CA SER A 2 56.99 -12.02 8.00
C SER A 2 56.99 -10.53 7.55
N SER A 3 55.87 -9.86 7.29
CA SER A 3 54.49 -10.15 7.64
C SER A 3 53.56 -9.41 6.68
N ALA A 4 52.46 -10.07 6.36
CA ALA A 4 51.30 -9.49 5.73
C ALA A 4 50.62 -8.42 6.61
N ALA A 5 49.67 -7.74 5.98
CA ALA A 5 48.52 -7.02 6.54
C ALA A 5 48.75 -5.56 6.94
N ASN A 6 48.28 -4.65 6.07
CA ASN A 6 47.57 -3.48 6.54
C ASN A 6 46.53 -3.00 5.50
N ILE A 7 45.55 -3.86 5.21
CA ILE A 7 44.28 -3.47 4.57
C ILE A 7 43.25 -3.53 5.69
N LEU A 8 43.01 -2.44 6.42
CA LEU A 8 41.81 -2.24 7.25
C LEU A 8 41.87 -0.87 7.94
N ALA A 9 41.38 0.16 7.25
CA ALA A 9 40.88 1.38 7.90
C ALA A 9 39.93 2.11 6.95
N ALA A 10 38.91 1.42 6.43
CA ALA A 10 37.73 2.11 5.95
C ALA A 10 36.92 2.53 7.18
N PRO A 11 36.64 3.83 7.41
CA PRO A 11 35.72 4.21 8.46
C PRO A 11 34.36 3.64 8.10
N MET A 12 33.86 2.74 8.94
CA MET A 12 32.47 2.27 8.92
C MET A 12 31.56 3.50 8.82
N LEU A 13 30.97 3.71 7.65
CA LEU A 13 29.86 4.66 7.52
C LEU A 13 28.76 4.18 8.47
N PRO A 14 28.24 5.03 9.37
CA PRO A 14 27.15 4.66 10.24
C PRO A 14 25.98 4.23 9.36
N CYS A 15 25.39 3.06 9.65
CA CYS A 15 24.09 2.69 9.11
C CYS A 15 23.15 3.90 9.24
N PRO A 16 22.33 4.25 8.23
CA PRO A 16 21.36 5.32 8.38
C PRO A 16 20.48 4.96 9.57
N GLN A 17 20.72 5.66 10.67
CA GLN A 17 19.97 5.50 11.89
C GLN A 17 18.54 5.85 11.51
N PHE A 18 17.62 4.89 11.64
CA PHE A 18 16.19 5.16 11.58
C PHE A 18 15.88 6.12 12.73
N ALA A 19 16.09 7.41 12.48
CA ALA A 19 15.78 8.45 13.42
C ALA A 19 14.29 8.31 13.75
N PRO A 20 13.91 8.26 15.03
CA PRO A 20 12.51 8.30 15.38
C PRO A 20 11.96 9.61 14.81
N LYS A 21 11.08 9.50 13.81
CA LYS A 21 10.39 10.66 13.26
C LYS A 21 9.77 11.40 14.45
N LEU A 22 10.10 12.68 14.60
CA LEU A 22 9.37 13.59 15.48
C LEU A 22 7.87 13.41 15.20
N PRO A 23 6.97 13.69 16.17
CA PRO A 23 5.53 13.66 15.95
C PRO A 23 5.10 14.83 15.03
N SER A 24 5.53 14.80 13.78
CA SER A 24 4.96 15.56 12.68
C SER A 24 3.67 14.84 12.35
N GLN A 25 2.55 15.47 12.72
CA GLN A 25 1.16 15.05 12.49
C GLN A 25 1.04 13.85 11.55
N GLN A 26 1.00 12.65 12.13
CA GLN A 26 0.58 11.48 11.37
C GLN A 26 -0.79 11.85 10.78
N PRO A 27 -0.98 11.76 9.45
CA PRO A 27 -2.31 11.84 8.88
C PRO A 27 -3.14 10.86 9.67
N GLN A 28 -4.23 11.34 10.26
CA GLN A 28 -5.19 10.54 11.02
C GLN A 28 -5.36 9.23 10.25
N ARG A 29 -4.74 8.14 10.74
CA ARG A 29 -4.89 6.84 10.12
C ARG A 29 -6.34 6.50 10.40
N SER A 30 -7.22 6.82 9.45
CA SER A 30 -8.55 6.25 9.40
C SER A 30 -8.38 4.76 9.64
N SER A 31 -9.16 4.22 10.56
CA SER A 31 -9.15 2.81 10.94
C SER A 31 -8.92 1.97 9.69
N PRO A 32 -7.99 0.99 9.70
CA PRO A 32 -7.58 0.27 8.50
C PRO A 32 -8.82 -0.25 7.79
N GLU A 33 -9.15 0.42 6.70
CA GLU A 33 -10.39 0.20 5.99
C GLU A 33 -10.26 -1.16 5.33
N ARG A 34 -10.88 -2.14 5.97
CA ARG A 34 -10.76 -3.52 5.54
C ARG A 34 -11.54 -3.61 4.24
N ARG A 35 -10.86 -3.78 3.10
CA ARG A 35 -11.48 -3.94 1.79
C ARG A 35 -11.36 -5.38 1.32
N ARG A 36 -12.35 -5.87 0.58
CA ARG A 36 -12.36 -7.22 -0.02
C ARG A 36 -12.27 -7.09 -1.53
N PRO A 37 -11.08 -7.25 -2.12
CA PRO A 37 -10.96 -7.31 -3.57
C PRO A 37 -11.71 -8.53 -4.11
N SER A 38 -12.40 -8.35 -5.23
CA SER A 38 -12.88 -9.47 -6.03
C SER A 38 -11.71 -10.28 -6.62
N PRO A 39 -11.91 -11.51 -7.12
CA PRO A 39 -10.84 -12.28 -7.75
C PRO A 39 -10.17 -11.55 -8.93
N SER A 40 -10.94 -10.79 -9.73
CA SER A 40 -10.40 -10.00 -10.83
C SER A 40 -9.59 -8.80 -10.34
N GLN A 41 -10.05 -8.11 -9.29
CA GLN A 41 -9.30 -7.02 -8.65
C GLN A 41 -8.02 -7.53 -7.99
N GLY A 42 -8.07 -8.70 -7.33
CA GLY A 42 -6.90 -9.36 -6.76
C GLY A 42 -5.85 -9.68 -7.82
N ARG A 43 -6.27 -10.27 -8.94
CA ARG A 43 -5.38 -10.55 -10.09
C ARG A 43 -4.79 -9.27 -10.68
N ALA A 44 -5.58 -8.20 -10.78
CA ALA A 44 -5.07 -6.92 -11.25
C ALA A 44 -4.00 -6.33 -10.32
N LEU A 45 -4.23 -6.39 -9.00
CA LEU A 45 -3.25 -5.94 -8.01
C LEU A 45 -1.96 -6.78 -8.05
N GLU A 46 -2.07 -8.09 -8.27
CA GLU A 46 -0.93 -8.99 -8.43
C GLU A 46 -0.09 -8.61 -9.66
N ILE A 47 -0.73 -8.44 -10.82
CA ILE A 47 -0.04 -8.02 -12.06
C ILE A 47 0.65 -6.67 -11.87
N LEU A 48 -0.03 -5.70 -11.26
CA LEU A 48 0.54 -4.37 -11.02
C LEU A 48 1.74 -4.43 -10.07
N SER A 49 1.66 -5.24 -9.02
CA SER A 49 2.76 -5.41 -8.06
C SER A 49 3.97 -6.05 -8.74
N HIS A 50 3.75 -7.07 -9.56
CA HIS A 50 4.82 -7.74 -10.29
C HIS A 50 5.45 -6.86 -11.38
N ALA A 51 4.65 -6.01 -12.04
CA ALA A 51 5.16 -5.03 -12.99
C ALA A 51 6.06 -3.98 -12.33
N ILE A 52 5.70 -3.52 -11.12
CA ILE A 52 6.53 -2.60 -10.34
C ILE A 52 7.84 -3.28 -9.93
N GLU A 53 7.76 -4.49 -9.40
CA GLU A 53 8.92 -5.30 -9.00
C GLU A 53 9.88 -5.50 -10.18
N TYR A 54 9.36 -5.95 -11.33
CA TYR A 54 10.15 -6.14 -12.54
C TYR A 54 10.82 -4.84 -13.00
N LEU A 55 10.09 -3.72 -13.00
CA LEU A 55 10.63 -2.44 -13.43
C LEU A 55 11.75 -1.97 -12.50
N VAL A 56 11.56 -2.06 -11.19
CA VAL A 56 12.57 -1.71 -10.19
C VAL A 56 13.80 -2.61 -10.31
N ASP A 57 13.60 -3.93 -10.42
CA ASP A 57 14.68 -4.91 -10.52
C ASP A 57 15.46 -4.78 -11.83
N SER A 58 14.78 -4.50 -12.95
CA SER A 58 15.43 -4.25 -14.23
C SER A 58 16.37 -3.04 -14.21
N ARG A 59 16.13 -2.09 -13.30
CA ARG A 59 16.95 -0.89 -13.08
C ARG A 59 17.86 -1.01 -11.85
N LEU A 60 18.03 -2.20 -11.28
CA LEU A 60 18.95 -2.38 -10.15
C LEU A 60 20.42 -2.27 -10.59
N TYR A 61 20.72 -2.70 -11.81
CA TYR A 61 22.07 -2.73 -12.39
C TYR A 61 22.33 -1.65 -13.45
N GLU A 62 21.27 -1.00 -13.92
CA GLU A 62 21.32 0.17 -14.80
C GLU A 62 21.07 1.42 -13.95
N THR A 63 21.77 2.52 -14.22
CA THR A 63 21.54 3.75 -13.48
C THR A 63 20.08 4.22 -13.67
N TRP A 64 19.42 4.65 -12.58
CA TRP A 64 18.10 5.30 -12.61
C TRP A 64 18.18 6.70 -13.23
N ASP A 65 18.71 6.81 -14.45
CA ASP A 65 19.03 8.10 -15.06
C ASP A 65 17.83 8.69 -15.82
N SER A 66 16.79 7.90 -16.07
CA SER A 66 15.63 8.37 -16.82
C SER A 66 14.49 8.81 -15.89
N PRO A 67 14.03 10.07 -15.96
CA PRO A 67 12.80 10.49 -15.27
C PRO A 67 11.57 9.68 -15.73
N ALA A 68 11.65 9.02 -16.89
CA ALA A 68 10.59 8.15 -17.39
C ALA A 68 10.39 6.91 -16.51
N ASP A 69 11.45 6.33 -15.96
CA ASP A 69 11.36 5.10 -15.14
C ASP A 69 10.69 5.41 -13.79
N ALA A 70 11.10 6.51 -13.15
CA ALA A 70 10.46 7.00 -11.94
C ALA A 70 8.97 7.31 -12.19
N ASN A 71 8.65 7.95 -13.31
CA ASN A 71 7.27 8.23 -13.69
C ASN A 71 6.47 6.94 -13.93
N ALA A 72 7.05 5.94 -14.58
CA ALA A 72 6.40 4.65 -14.81
C ALA A 72 6.08 3.93 -13.49
N VAL A 73 7.00 3.91 -12.52
CA VAL A 73 6.74 3.38 -11.17
C VAL A 73 5.60 4.14 -10.50
N HIS A 74 5.61 5.47 -10.57
CA HIS A 74 4.54 6.30 -9.99
C HIS A 74 3.18 6.04 -10.63
N MET A 75 3.12 5.86 -11.96
CA MET A 75 1.90 5.50 -12.66
C MET A 75 1.37 4.13 -12.21
N LEU A 76 2.24 3.12 -12.12
CA LEU A 76 1.84 1.78 -11.66
C LEU A 76 1.34 1.81 -10.20
N MET A 77 1.99 2.59 -9.33
CA MET A 77 1.55 2.81 -7.95
C MET A 77 0.21 3.56 -7.87
N ALA A 78 -0.02 4.52 -8.76
CA ALA A 78 -1.30 5.22 -8.84
C ALA A 78 -2.42 4.28 -9.29
N CYS A 79 -2.14 3.42 -10.28
CA CYS A 79 -3.07 2.39 -10.74
C CYS A 79 -3.38 1.37 -9.64
N SER A 80 -2.38 0.89 -8.89
CA SER A 80 -2.62 -0.09 -7.82
C SER A 80 -3.49 0.51 -6.71
N ARG A 81 -3.29 1.79 -6.39
CA ARG A 81 -4.14 2.55 -5.47
C ARG A 81 -5.56 2.74 -6.00
N ALA A 82 -5.73 3.00 -7.29
CA ALA A 82 -7.06 3.14 -7.91
C ALA A 82 -7.83 1.81 -7.89
N VAL A 83 -7.17 0.70 -8.23
CA VAL A 83 -7.79 -0.63 -8.15
C VAL A 83 -8.18 -0.95 -6.70
N PHE A 84 -7.34 -0.63 -5.73
CA PHE A 84 -7.67 -0.79 -4.32
C PHE A 84 -8.80 0.15 -3.87
N SER A 85 -8.87 1.37 -4.43
CA SER A 85 -9.93 2.34 -4.14
C SER A 85 -11.31 1.87 -4.61
N ASP A 86 -11.35 0.98 -5.61
CA ASP A 86 -12.58 0.43 -6.17
C ASP A 86 -13.01 -0.88 -5.50
N CYS A 87 -12.18 -1.46 -4.61
CA CYS A 87 -12.53 -2.65 -3.85
C CYS A 87 -13.64 -2.36 -2.83
N GLU A 88 -14.62 -3.26 -2.72
CA GLU A 88 -15.70 -3.12 -1.74
C GLU A 88 -15.17 -3.06 -0.30
N GLU A 89 -15.63 -2.07 0.46
CA GLU A 89 -15.40 -2.00 1.89
C GLU A 89 -16.07 -3.19 2.60
N VAL A 90 -15.31 -3.88 3.44
CA VAL A 90 -15.80 -4.95 4.28
C VAL A 90 -16.68 -4.33 5.35
N MET A 91 -17.98 -4.35 5.09
CA MET A 91 -19.01 -3.93 6.03
C MET A 91 -18.79 -4.62 7.39
N ASN A 92 -18.50 -3.82 8.40
CA ASN A 92 -18.39 -4.25 9.79
C ASN A 92 -19.72 -4.89 10.22
N TRP A 93 -19.69 -5.87 11.13
CA TRP A 93 -20.92 -6.51 11.63
C TRP A 93 -21.93 -5.51 12.20
N GLN A 94 -21.47 -4.42 12.81
CA GLN A 94 -22.31 -3.31 13.26
C GLN A 94 -23.03 -2.61 12.11
N GLN A 95 -22.35 -2.37 10.98
CA GLN A 95 -22.96 -1.77 9.79
C GLN A 95 -23.94 -2.75 9.11
N ARG A 96 -23.65 -4.07 9.15
CA ARG A 96 -24.60 -5.11 8.71
C ARG A 96 -25.87 -5.07 9.54
N LEU A 97 -25.74 -4.99 10.86
CA LEU A 97 -26.87 -4.89 11.80
C LEU A 97 -27.68 -3.61 11.60
N GLN A 98 -27.03 -2.45 11.50
CA GLN A 98 -27.69 -1.17 11.20
C GLN A 98 -28.47 -1.23 9.88
N ARG A 99 -27.89 -1.80 8.83
CA ARG A 99 -28.56 -1.93 7.53
C ARG A 99 -29.77 -2.87 7.60
N THR A 100 -29.70 -3.96 8.36
CA THR A 100 -30.87 -4.82 8.62
C THR A 100 -31.93 -4.13 9.47
N LEU A 101 -31.55 -3.33 10.48
CA LEU A 101 -32.49 -2.59 11.32
C LEU A 101 -33.22 -1.51 10.50
N ILE A 102 -32.51 -0.73 9.69
CA ILE A 102 -33.09 0.28 8.80
C ILE A 102 -34.09 -0.37 7.82
N ARG A 103 -33.75 -1.53 7.23
CA ARG A 103 -34.68 -2.28 6.36
C ARG A 103 -35.94 -2.73 7.10
N ARG A 104 -35.82 -3.19 8.35
CA ARG A 104 -36.97 -3.62 9.16
C ARG A 104 -37.85 -2.45 9.62
N LEU A 105 -37.26 -1.29 9.90
CA LEU A 105 -38.01 -0.08 10.27
C LEU A 105 -38.79 0.48 9.07
N HIS A 106 -38.20 0.44 7.87
CA HIS A 106 -38.86 0.87 6.64
C HIS A 106 -39.90 -0.13 6.11
N SER A 107 -39.92 -1.37 6.62
CA SER A 107 -40.91 -2.39 6.26
C SER A 107 -42.15 -2.39 7.15
N VAL A 108 -42.31 -1.41 8.05
CA VAL A 108 -43.58 -1.22 8.78
C VAL A 108 -44.54 -0.53 7.82
N PRO A 109 -45.58 -1.22 7.27
CA PRO A 109 -46.57 -0.57 6.44
C PRO A 109 -47.31 0.46 7.29
N ASN A 110 -47.38 1.68 6.76
CA ASN A 110 -48.18 2.76 7.30
C ASN A 110 -49.63 2.26 7.47
N PRO A 111 -50.22 2.26 8.69
CA PRO A 111 -51.61 1.90 8.84
C PRO A 111 -52.45 3.01 8.20
N THR A 112 -52.87 2.77 6.96
CA THR A 112 -53.90 3.57 6.31
C THR A 112 -55.21 3.39 7.06
N ARG A 113 -55.57 4.45 7.78
CA ARG A 113 -56.92 4.98 8.04
C ARG A 113 -57.94 4.09 8.75
#